data_AF-A0A927R8U2-F1
#
_entry.id   AF-A0A927R8U2-F1
#
_cell.length_a   1.000
_cell.length_b   1.000
_cell.length_c   1.000
_cell.angle_alpha   90.00
_cell.angle_beta   90.00
_cell.angle_gamma   90.00
#
_symmetry.space_group_name_H-M   'P 1'
#
loop_
_entity.id
_entity.type
_entity.pdbx_description
1 polymer ?
#
loop_
_entity_poly.entity_id
_entity_poly.type
_entity_poly.pdbx_seq_one_letter_code
_entity_poly.pdbx_strand_id
1 'polypeptide(L)' 'MASIEREWPLIAAELDLLDAEILILSAVGGPSPMDWRRLRRAEQRVMRAAAALGDPVVSTRLAA' A
#
# COMPACT_ATOMS: atom_id res chain seq x y z
N MET A 1 5.50 -7.21 23.95
CA MET A 1 6.34 -6.82 22.79
C MET A 1 5.96 -7.52 21.48
N ALA A 2 4.78 -8.16 21.35
CA ALA A 2 4.44 -8.97 20.16
C ALA A 2 3.42 -8.33 19.20
N SER A 3 2.78 -7.21 19.55
CA SER A 3 1.75 -6.61 18.68
C SER A 3 2.35 -5.91 17.46
N ILE A 4 3.38 -5.08 17.69
CA ILE A 4 4.03 -4.27 16.64
C ILE A 4 4.59 -5.17 15.52
N GLU A 5 5.21 -6.30 15.87
CA GLU A 5 5.75 -7.25 14.90
C GLU A 5 4.68 -7.87 13.99
N ARG A 6 3.47 -8.08 14.52
CA ARG A 6 2.34 -8.60 13.72
C ARG A 6 1.79 -7.56 12.75
N GLU A 7 1.87 -6.29 13.10
CA GLU A 7 1.40 -5.16 12.29
C GLU A 7 2.39 -4.77 11.19
N TRP A 8 3.68 -5.12 11.36
CA TRP A 8 4.76 -4.74 10.45
C TRP A 8 4.50 -5.08 8.97
N PRO A 9 3.98 -6.27 8.60
CA PRO A 9 3.68 -6.57 7.20
C PRO A 9 2.65 -5.62 6.58
N LEU A 10 1.66 -5.17 7.35
CA LEU A 10 0.67 -4.19 6.90
C LEU A 10 1.31 -2.81 6.74
N ILE A 11 2.09 -2.38 7.72
CA ILE A 11 2.83 -1.10 7.66
C ILE A 11 3.75 -1.06 6.42
N ALA A 12 4.50 -2.14 6.17
CA ALA A 12 5.38 -2.24 5.01
C ALA A 12 4.59 -2.16 3.69
N ALA A 13 3.43 -2.83 3.60
CA ALA A 13 2.57 -2.76 2.42
C ALA A 13 2.00 -1.34 2.20
N GLU A 14 1.66 -0.62 3.26
CA GLU A 14 1.20 0.77 3.16
C GLU A 14 2.32 1.74 2.74
N LEU A 15 3.56 1.50 3.18
CA LEU A 15 4.72 2.27 2.71
C LEU A 15 4.98 2.02 1.22
N ASP A 16 4.89 0.76 0.77
CA ASP A 16 4.98 0.42 -0.65
C ASP A 16 3.90 1.11 -1.50
N LEU A 17 2.69 1.29 -0.95
CA LEU A 17 1.60 2.01 -1.60
C LEU A 17 1.91 3.50 -1.68
N LEU A 18 2.34 4.10 -0.58
CA LEU A 18 2.74 5.51 -0.53
C LEU A 18 3.87 5.81 -1.54
N ASP A 19 4.88 4.96 -1.63
CA ASP A 19 5.96 5.13 -2.61
C ASP A 19 5.44 5.06 -4.06
N ALA A 20 4.47 4.19 -4.33
CA ALA A 20 3.84 4.12 -5.66
C ALA A 20 3.00 5.38 -5.95
N GLU A 21 2.25 5.89 -4.98
CA GLU A 21 1.49 7.15 -5.10
C GLU A 21 2.41 8.35 -5.34
N ILE A 22 3.51 8.45 -4.58
CA ILE A 22 4.54 9.48 -4.78
C ILE A 22 5.10 9.42 -6.19
N LEU A 23 5.37 8.22 -6.70
CA LEU A 23 5.87 8.04 -8.06
C LEU A 23 4.86 8.53 -9.10
N ILE A 24 3.57 8.20 -8.95
CA ILE A 24 2.49 8.69 -9.82
C ILE A 24 2.46 10.23 -9.81
N LEU A 25 2.51 10.84 -8.63
CA LEU A 25 2.40 12.30 -8.47
C LEU A 25 3.62 13.06 -8.97
N SER A 26 4.80 12.45 -8.92
CA SER A 26 6.07 13.07 -9.34
C SER A 26 6.45 12.76 -10.79
N ALA A 27 5.65 11.97 -11.52
CA ALA A 27 5.92 11.61 -12.90
C ALA A 27 5.83 12.85 -13.83
N VAL A 28 6.99 13.39 -14.22
CA VAL A 28 7.08 14.49 -15.20
C VAL A 28 6.60 13.99 -16.56
N GLY A 29 5.58 14.64 -17.12
CA GLY A 29 4.92 14.19 -18.35
C GLY A 29 3.80 13.18 -18.13
N GLY A 30 3.47 12.88 -16.86
CA GLY A 30 2.38 12.00 -16.45
C GLY A 30 2.83 10.55 -16.24
N PRO A 31 2.01 9.72 -15.56
CA PRO A 31 2.39 8.38 -15.16
C PRO A 31 2.38 7.39 -16.32
N SER A 32 3.38 6.51 -16.38
CA SER A 32 3.45 5.46 -17.39
C SER A 32 2.48 4.30 -17.06
N PRO A 33 2.15 3.44 -18.05
CA PRO A 33 1.40 2.22 -17.80
C PRO A 33 2.03 1.29 -16.74
N MET A 34 3.36 1.32 -16.59
CA MET A 34 4.05 0.53 -15.57
C MET A 34 3.78 1.08 -14.17
N ASP A 35 3.70 2.39 -14.03
CA ASP A 35 3.47 3.06 -12.74
C ASP A 35 2.07 2.73 -12.23
N TRP A 36 1.07 2.73 -13.12
CA TRP A 36 -0.28 2.25 -12.80
C TRP A 36 -0.31 0.78 -12.38
N ARG A 37 0.53 -0.08 -12.97
CA ARG A 37 0.66 -1.48 -12.54
C ARG A 37 1.33 -1.60 -11.17
N ARG A 38 2.29 -0.73 -10.86
CA ARG A 38 2.95 -0.69 -9.55
C ARG A 38 1.96 -0.27 -8.47
N LEU A 39 1.17 0.78 -8.71
CA LEU A 39 0.12 1.24 -7.80
C LEU A 39 -0.86 0.12 -7.48
N ARG A 40 -1.47 -0.49 -8.51
CA ARG A 40 -2.41 -1.61 -8.32
C ARG A 40 -1.81 -2.78 -7.54
N ARG A 41 -0.53 -3.10 -7.76
CA ARG A 41 0.14 -4.17 -7.00
C ARG A 41 0.38 -3.79 -5.54
N ALA A 42 0.61 -2.51 -5.25
CA ALA A 42 0.76 -2.03 -3.88
C ALA A 42 -0.58 -2.06 -3.14
N GLU A 43 -1.67 -1.60 -3.76
CA GLU A 43 -3.03 -1.70 -3.21
C GLU A 43 -3.39 -3.16 -2.86
N GLN A 44 -3.13 -4.09 -3.79
CA GLN A 44 -3.38 -5.51 -3.56
C GLN A 44 -2.51 -6.10 -2.43
N ARG A 45 -1.30 -5.58 -2.21
CA ARG A 45 -0.44 -5.97 -1.08
C ARG A 45 -1.04 -5.50 0.24
N VAL A 46 -1.52 -4.25 0.31
CA VAL A 46 -2.20 -3.71 1.50
C VAL A 46 -3.42 -4.56 1.85
N MET A 47 -4.29 -4.85 0.88
CA MET A 47 -5.49 -5.66 1.11
C MET A 47 -5.15 -7.06 1.64
N ARG A 48 -4.11 -7.70 1.11
CA ARG A 48 -3.67 -9.03 1.57
C ARG A 48 -3.07 -8.98 2.96
N ALA A 49 -2.25 -7.98 3.27
CA ALA A 49 -1.64 -7.82 4.58
C ALA A 49 -2.70 -7.50 5.65
N ALA A 50 -3.67 -6.65 5.32
CA ALA A 50 -4.80 -6.34 6.19
C ALA A 50 -5.65 -7.59 6.47
N ALA A 51 -5.97 -8.38 5.43
CA ALA A 51 -6.69 -9.63 5.60
C ALA A 51 -5.93 -10.66 6.46
N ALA A 52 -4.59 -10.69 6.36
CA ALA A 52 -3.74 -11.59 7.14
C ALA A 52 -3.61 -11.17 8.62
N LEU A 53 -3.74 -9.87 8.94
CA LEU A 53 -3.67 -9.37 10.31
C LEU A 53 -4.89 -9.81 11.14
N GLY A 54 -6.04 -10.06 10.49
CA GLY A 54 -7.23 -10.64 11.10
C GLY A 54 -8.06 -9.68 11.97
N ASP A 55 -7.49 -8.54 12.36
CA ASP A 55 -8.24 -7.41 12.93
C ASP A 55 -8.82 -6.52 11.82
N PRO A 56 -9.99 -5.89 12.02
CA PRO A 56 -10.56 -4.95 11.07
C PRO A 56 -9.71 -3.67 11.03
N VAL A 57 -8.61 -3.71 10.29
CA VAL A 57 -7.78 -2.54 10.03
C VAL A 57 -8.21 -1.92 8.71
N VAL A 58 -8.78 -0.73 8.80
CA VAL A 58 -9.19 0.06 7.63
C VAL A 58 -8.01 0.91 7.20
N SER A 59 -7.45 0.62 6.03
CA SER A 59 -6.51 1.53 5.40
C SER A 59 -7.29 2.71 4.83
N THR A 60 -7.07 3.91 5.37
CA THR A 60 -7.73 5.14 4.91
C THR A 60 -7.33 5.53 3.49
N ARG A 61 -6.15 5.11 3.03
CA ARG A 61 -5.65 5.37 1.67
C ARG A 61 -6.43 4.60 0.59
N LEU A 62 -6.94 3.42 0.92
CA LEU A 62 -7.77 2.64 -0.01
C LEU A 62 -9.24 3.07 -0.03
N ALA A 63 -9.67 3.86 0.95
CA ALA A 63 -11.05 4.30 1.11
C ALA A 63 -11.34 5.69 0.50
N ALA A 64 -10.30 6.39 0.04
CA ALA A 64 -10.37 7.72 -0.58
C ALA A 64 -10.47 7.62 -2.11
#